data_AF-A0A8C4F4Q3-F1
#
_entry.id   AF-A0A8C4F4Q3-F1
#
_cell.length_a   1.000
_cell.length_b   1.000
_cell.length_c   1.000
_cell.angle_alpha   90.00
_cell.angle_beta   90.00
_cell.angle_gamma   90.00
#
_symmetry.space_group_name_H-M   'P 1'
#
loop_
_entity.id
_entity.type
_entity.pdbx_description
1 polymer ?
#
loop_
_entity_poly.entity_id
_entity_poly.type
_entity_poly.pdbx_seq_one_letter_code
_entity_poly.pdbx_strand_id
1 'polypeptide(L)'
;WFHAPHKVHLLLVDLDPEPESRVEGGGQAGPPSGRGHGDLSRLRSSSLEIKEKEIREKGSEILREQLDAAKKELKLKDKECERLSQVRNQLEQELEELTASLFEEAHKMVHEANVKQAAAEKQLKEAQGKIDVLQAEVTALKALVLTSTPSSPNRQLHPQLQSSGTRGAYKHVGGHIRNKSASGAFPSSLGKPEPSSVSVQPVAKEDREMDSVLYAEFLMWKENPSLERSSAFLSRIYREDIGPCLSFTRSELSQLVQSAVENNSLTVEPVAMSALPMVKASAIECGGPKKCALSGMSRLCRHRIKLGDKGSYYYISPSSRARITAVCNFFTYIRYIQQGLVRHDAEQMFWEVMRLRREMTVAKLGFYLTDEG
;
A
#
# COMPACT_ATOMS: atom_id res chain seq x y z
N TRP A 1 6.94 17.45 -0.17
CA TRP A 1 6.71 17.83 -1.57
C TRP A 1 7.38 16.80 -2.44
N PHE A 2 6.55 15.96 -3.06
CA PHE A 2 6.88 14.62 -3.52
C PHE A 2 7.95 14.61 -4.61
N HIS A 3 8.95 13.74 -4.45
CA HIS A 3 9.92 13.38 -5.47
C HIS A 3 9.20 12.63 -6.59
N ALA A 4 9.24 13.18 -7.80
CA ALA A 4 8.86 12.51 -9.02
C ALA A 4 9.75 11.27 -9.27
N PRO A 5 9.25 10.22 -9.94
CA PRO A 5 10.11 9.13 -10.38
C PRO A 5 11.04 9.64 -11.49
N HIS A 6 12.34 9.62 -11.22
CA HIS A 6 13.38 9.92 -12.20
C HIS A 6 13.25 8.97 -13.40
N LYS A 7 12.98 9.55 -14.58
CA LYS A 7 13.20 8.93 -15.89
C LYS A 7 14.66 8.48 -15.98
N VAL A 8 14.89 7.18 -16.07
CA VAL A 8 16.19 6.65 -16.52
C VAL A 8 16.26 6.87 -18.02
N HIS A 9 16.92 7.94 -18.43
CA HIS A 9 17.33 8.14 -19.81
C HIS A 9 18.46 7.14 -20.09
N LEU A 10 18.16 6.03 -20.79
CA LEU A 10 19.21 5.32 -21.51
C LEU A 10 19.65 6.22 -22.66
N LEU A 11 20.79 6.89 -22.49
CA LEU A 11 21.55 7.45 -23.59
C LEU A 11 22.00 6.28 -24.47
N LEU A 12 21.37 6.14 -25.65
CA LEU A 12 21.99 5.43 -26.77
C LEU A 12 23.25 6.21 -27.11
N VAL A 13 24.42 5.65 -26.79
CA VAL A 13 25.69 6.17 -27.29
C VAL A 13 25.78 5.73 -28.74
N ASP A 14 25.65 6.70 -29.65
CA ASP A 14 26.02 6.57 -31.06
C ASP A 14 27.46 6.08 -31.14
N LEU A 15 27.66 4.91 -31.75
CA LEU A 15 28.97 4.46 -32.20
C LEU A 15 29.03 4.69 -33.71
N ASP A 16 29.72 5.77 -34.08
CA ASP A 16 30.13 6.09 -35.44
C ASP A 16 30.96 4.95 -36.08
N PRO A 17 30.82 4.71 -37.39
CA PRO A 17 31.69 3.79 -38.13
C PRO A 17 32.94 4.50 -38.66
N GLU A 18 34.12 4.14 -38.13
CA GLU A 18 35.45 4.50 -38.67
C GLU A 18 35.94 3.42 -39.68
N PRO A 19 36.92 3.72 -40.57
CA PRO A 19 36.72 3.57 -42.01
C PRO A 19 37.58 2.48 -42.68
N GLU A 20 37.24 2.25 -43.95
CA GLU A 20 37.85 1.31 -44.90
C GLU A 20 39.38 1.42 -45.02
N SER A 21 40.06 0.27 -44.90
CA SER A 21 41.47 0.13 -45.27
C SER A 21 41.62 -0.04 -46.78
N ARG A 22 42.10 1.03 -47.41
CA ARG A 22 42.54 1.16 -48.80
C ARG A 22 43.78 0.30 -49.07
N VAL A 23 43.71 -0.58 -50.07
CA VAL A 23 44.85 -1.34 -50.59
C VAL A 23 45.45 -0.56 -51.76
N GLU A 24 46.68 -0.08 -51.60
CA GLU A 24 47.52 0.44 -52.69
C GLU A 24 48.78 -0.43 -52.81
N GLY A 25 49.11 -0.81 -54.04
CA GLY A 25 50.20 -1.72 -54.37
C GLY A 25 51.56 -1.04 -54.52
N GLY A 26 52.60 -1.87 -54.57
CA GLY A 26 53.95 -1.49 -54.97
C GLY A 26 54.81 -2.74 -55.16
N GLY A 27 55.17 -3.04 -56.41
CA GLY A 27 56.04 -4.15 -56.76
C GLY A 27 57.52 -3.76 -56.82
N GLN A 28 58.40 -4.76 -56.70
CA GLN A 28 59.65 -4.80 -57.47
C GLN A 28 60.20 -6.22 -57.59
N ALA A 29 60.87 -6.45 -58.72
CA ALA A 29 61.11 -7.73 -59.36
C ALA A 29 62.47 -8.38 -59.02
N GLY A 30 62.58 -9.69 -59.33
CA GLY A 30 63.83 -10.41 -59.53
C GLY A 30 63.58 -11.71 -60.34
N PRO A 31 64.30 -11.99 -61.45
CA PRO A 31 64.14 -13.19 -62.29
C PRO A 31 65.27 -14.21 -62.04
N PRO A 32 65.43 -15.31 -62.82
CA PRO A 32 64.48 -16.17 -63.52
C PRO A 32 64.69 -17.67 -63.16
N SER A 33 63.87 -18.57 -63.74
CA SER A 33 64.34 -19.72 -64.57
C SER A 33 63.36 -20.91 -64.49
N GLY A 34 63.02 -21.50 -65.64
CA GLY A 34 62.39 -22.83 -65.69
C GLY A 34 61.23 -23.01 -66.67
N ARG A 35 61.60 -23.25 -67.95
CA ARG A 35 60.98 -24.17 -68.92
C ARG A 35 59.45 -24.45 -68.86
N GLY A 36 58.79 -24.11 -69.96
CA GLY A 36 57.99 -25.07 -70.75
C GLY A 36 56.73 -25.66 -70.10
N HIS A 37 55.73 -24.84 -69.76
CA HIS A 37 54.35 -25.29 -69.52
C HIS A 37 53.32 -24.14 -69.72
N GLY A 38 53.52 -23.33 -70.77
CA GLY A 38 52.88 -22.01 -70.92
C GLY A 38 51.38 -22.01 -71.27
N ASP A 39 50.91 -22.93 -72.11
CA ASP A 39 49.54 -22.80 -72.67
C ASP A 39 48.44 -23.45 -71.82
N LEU A 40 48.73 -24.51 -71.06
CA LEU A 40 47.75 -25.14 -70.15
C LEU A 40 47.58 -24.37 -68.83
N SER A 41 48.63 -23.66 -68.40
CA SER A 41 48.64 -22.87 -67.16
C SER A 41 47.90 -21.54 -67.32
N ARG A 42 48.03 -20.90 -68.49
CA ARG A 42 47.38 -19.61 -68.79
C ARG A 42 45.86 -19.70 -68.91
N LEU A 43 45.36 -20.80 -69.50
CA LEU A 43 43.91 -21.09 -69.58
C LEU A 43 43.31 -21.45 -68.21
N ARG A 44 44.07 -22.13 -67.34
CA ARG A 44 43.68 -22.41 -65.96
C ARG A 44 43.67 -21.14 -65.10
N SER A 45 44.66 -20.25 -65.24
CA SER A 45 44.68 -18.95 -64.55
C SER A 45 43.52 -18.04 -64.99
N SER A 46 43.24 -17.95 -66.29
CA SER A 46 42.10 -17.20 -66.80
C SER A 46 40.75 -17.73 -66.29
N SER A 47 40.59 -19.06 -66.18
CA SER A 47 39.38 -19.67 -65.63
C SER A 47 39.22 -19.42 -64.12
N LEU A 48 40.32 -19.36 -63.37
CA LEU A 48 40.29 -19.04 -61.93
C LEU A 48 39.98 -17.56 -61.67
N GLU A 49 40.54 -16.64 -62.45
CA GLU A 49 40.24 -15.20 -62.35
C GLU A 49 38.78 -14.88 -62.69
N ILE A 50 38.21 -15.54 -63.70
CA ILE A 50 36.79 -15.40 -64.04
C ILE A 50 35.91 -15.88 -62.88
N LYS A 51 36.25 -17.02 -62.26
CA LYS A 51 35.51 -17.54 -61.09
C LYS A 51 35.65 -16.64 -59.87
N GLU A 52 36.83 -16.08 -59.59
CA GLU A 52 37.00 -15.13 -58.48
C GLU A 52 36.20 -13.85 -58.71
N LYS A 53 36.16 -13.34 -59.94
CA LYS A 53 35.34 -12.18 -60.29
C LYS A 53 33.85 -12.48 -60.12
N GLU A 54 33.39 -13.65 -60.56
CA GLU A 54 32.00 -14.11 -60.39
C GLU A 54 31.64 -14.29 -58.90
N ILE A 55 32.53 -14.86 -58.09
CA ILE A 55 32.32 -15.01 -56.63
C ILE A 55 32.24 -13.63 -55.96
N ARG A 56 33.12 -12.70 -56.35
CA ARG A 56 33.12 -11.34 -55.81
C ARG A 56 31.85 -10.59 -56.21
N GLU A 57 31.40 -10.72 -57.44
CA GLU A 57 30.18 -10.10 -57.95
C GLU A 57 28.93 -10.64 -57.24
N LYS A 58 28.82 -11.98 -57.11
CA LYS A 58 27.74 -12.62 -56.33
C LYS A 58 27.78 -12.23 -54.86
N GLY A 59 28.97 -12.16 -54.25
CA GLY A 59 29.14 -11.69 -52.87
C GLY A 59 28.71 -10.22 -52.70
N SER A 60 29.03 -9.38 -53.69
CA SER A 60 28.63 -7.96 -53.71
C SER A 60 27.12 -7.80 -53.86
N GLU A 61 26.48 -8.66 -54.64
CA GLU A 61 25.03 -8.68 -54.84
C GLU A 61 24.31 -9.10 -53.56
N ILE A 62 24.75 -10.18 -52.90
CA ILE A 62 24.19 -10.64 -51.62
C ILE A 62 24.32 -9.56 -50.55
N LEU A 63 25.49 -8.92 -50.43
CA LEU A 63 25.71 -7.84 -49.47
C LEU A 63 24.78 -6.64 -49.73
N ARG A 64 24.54 -6.32 -51.01
CA ARG A 64 23.63 -5.23 -51.39
C ARG A 64 22.18 -5.55 -51.03
N GLU A 65 21.74 -6.77 -51.28
CA GLU A 65 20.39 -7.23 -50.90
C GLU A 65 20.20 -7.22 -49.38
N GLN A 66 21.20 -7.68 -48.61
CA GLN A 66 21.15 -7.64 -47.15
C GLN A 66 21.13 -6.21 -46.61
N LEU A 67 21.91 -5.30 -47.20
CA LEU A 67 21.89 -3.88 -46.85
C LEU A 67 20.51 -3.25 -47.11
N ASP A 68 19.89 -3.55 -48.26
CA ASP A 68 18.55 -3.04 -48.60
C ASP A 68 17.46 -3.64 -47.70
N ALA A 69 17.57 -4.91 -47.32
CA ALA A 69 16.68 -5.53 -46.35
C ALA A 69 16.79 -4.86 -44.98
N ALA A 70 18.01 -4.65 -44.48
CA ALA A 70 18.27 -3.98 -43.22
C ALA A 70 17.74 -2.54 -43.21
N LYS A 71 17.94 -1.78 -44.31
CA LYS A 71 17.40 -0.41 -44.44
C LYS A 71 15.86 -0.37 -44.41
N LYS A 72 15.20 -1.34 -45.04
CA LYS A 72 13.72 -1.45 -45.01
C LYS A 72 13.21 -1.77 -43.61
N GLU A 73 13.88 -2.68 -42.91
CA GLU A 73 13.54 -3.03 -41.53
C GLU A 73 13.72 -1.83 -40.60
N LEU A 74 14.85 -1.12 -40.70
CA LEU A 74 15.13 0.09 -39.92
C LEU A 74 14.03 1.14 -40.13
N LYS A 75 13.64 1.41 -41.37
CA LYS A 75 12.58 2.37 -41.70
C LYS A 75 11.21 1.97 -41.12
N LEU A 76 10.93 0.67 -41.00
CA LEU A 76 9.71 0.19 -40.34
C LEU A 76 9.78 0.40 -38.83
N LYS A 77 10.95 0.15 -38.23
CA LYS A 77 11.19 0.39 -36.80
C LYS A 77 11.11 1.89 -36.47
N ASP A 78 11.64 2.77 -37.32
CA ASP A 78 11.55 4.23 -37.13
C ASP A 78 10.10 4.71 -37.06
N LYS A 79 9.24 4.22 -37.98
CA LYS A 79 7.81 4.53 -37.97
C LYS A 79 7.11 4.04 -36.71
N GLU A 80 7.48 2.86 -36.22
CA GLU A 80 6.93 2.34 -34.97
C GLU A 80 7.42 3.14 -33.76
N CYS A 81 8.67 3.58 -33.75
CA CYS A 81 9.22 4.48 -32.74
C CYS A 81 8.50 5.83 -32.75
N GLU A 82 8.22 6.42 -33.92
CA GLU A 82 7.42 7.65 -34.05
C GLU A 82 6.01 7.47 -33.48
N ARG A 83 5.35 6.36 -33.84
CA ARG A 83 4.01 6.03 -33.32
C ARG A 83 4.01 5.88 -31.80
N LEU A 84 5.01 5.17 -31.24
CA LEU A 84 5.16 5.03 -29.79
C LEU A 84 5.48 6.36 -29.09
N SER A 85 6.28 7.21 -29.72
CA SER A 85 6.59 8.56 -29.22
C SER A 85 5.33 9.43 -29.13
N GLN A 86 4.43 9.35 -30.12
CA GLN A 86 3.15 10.06 -30.09
C GLN A 86 2.24 9.56 -28.96
N VAL A 87 2.13 8.24 -28.79
CA VAL A 87 1.33 7.66 -27.69
C VAL A 87 1.91 8.07 -26.33
N ARG A 88 3.24 8.04 -26.17
CA ARG A 88 3.88 8.51 -24.93
C ARG A 88 3.52 9.97 -24.65
N ASN A 89 3.63 10.86 -25.63
CA ASN A 89 3.34 12.28 -25.44
C ASN A 89 1.87 12.52 -25.08
N GLN A 90 0.92 11.76 -25.67
CA GLN A 90 -0.50 11.83 -25.30
C GLN A 90 -0.73 11.40 -23.85
N LEU A 91 -0.13 10.28 -23.44
CA LEU A 91 -0.23 9.79 -22.06
C LEU A 91 0.43 10.76 -21.06
N GLU A 92 1.54 11.39 -21.43
CA GLU A 92 2.19 12.42 -20.61
C GLU A 92 1.26 13.63 -20.42
N GLN A 93 0.58 14.08 -21.48
CA GLN A 93 -0.39 15.17 -21.38
C GLN A 93 -1.61 14.79 -20.51
N GLU A 94 -2.20 13.61 -20.71
CA GLU A 94 -3.32 13.14 -19.88
C GLU A 94 -2.92 13.03 -18.40
N LEU A 95 -1.69 12.59 -18.11
CA LEU A 95 -1.16 12.54 -16.76
C LEU A 95 -0.98 13.93 -16.15
N GLU A 96 -0.49 14.90 -16.92
CA GLU A 96 -0.36 16.28 -16.47
C GLU A 96 -1.72 16.91 -16.16
N GLU A 97 -2.72 16.72 -17.03
CA GLU A 97 -4.09 17.21 -16.84
C GLU A 97 -4.76 16.58 -15.60
N LEU A 98 -4.64 15.26 -15.45
CA LEU A 98 -5.16 14.56 -14.28
C LEU A 98 -4.47 15.03 -13.00
N THR A 99 -3.15 15.22 -13.04
CA THR A 99 -2.37 15.70 -11.90
C THR A 99 -2.81 17.10 -11.49
N ALA A 100 -3.00 18.02 -12.45
CA ALA A 100 -3.52 19.36 -12.17
C ALA A 100 -4.91 19.31 -11.53
N SER A 101 -5.83 18.50 -12.08
CA SER A 101 -7.18 18.35 -11.53
C SER A 101 -7.18 17.79 -10.10
N LEU A 102 -6.32 16.81 -9.80
CA LEU A 102 -6.18 16.26 -8.45
C LEU A 102 -5.65 17.29 -7.45
N PHE A 103 -4.71 18.14 -7.85
CA PHE A 103 -4.22 19.22 -7.00
C PHE A 103 -5.30 20.27 -6.72
N GLU A 104 -6.09 20.64 -7.73
CA GLU A 104 -7.21 21.57 -7.56
C GLU A 104 -8.27 21.01 -6.59
N GLU A 105 -8.66 19.74 -6.75
CA GLU A 105 -9.65 19.13 -5.86
C GLU A 105 -9.11 18.97 -4.43
N ALA A 106 -7.83 18.61 -4.27
CA ALA A 106 -7.19 18.56 -2.95
C ALA A 106 -7.17 19.95 -2.28
N HIS A 107 -6.83 21.01 -3.03
CA HIS A 107 -6.86 22.38 -2.52
C HIS A 107 -8.26 22.81 -2.10
N LYS A 108 -9.27 22.46 -2.90
CA LYS A 108 -10.68 22.72 -2.59
C LYS A 108 -11.13 22.00 -1.32
N MET A 109 -10.82 20.71 -1.17
CA MET A 109 -11.16 19.95 0.04
C MET A 109 -10.54 20.55 1.30
N VAL A 110 -9.26 20.96 1.23
CA VAL A 110 -8.57 21.62 2.35
C VAL A 110 -9.19 22.98 2.65
N HIS A 111 -9.54 23.76 1.63
CA HIS A 111 -10.20 25.04 1.82
C HIS A 111 -11.57 24.88 2.50
N GLU A 112 -12.39 23.93 2.05
CA GLU A 112 -13.69 23.64 2.67
C GLU A 112 -13.56 23.20 4.12
N ALA A 113 -12.55 22.37 4.44
CA ALA A 113 -12.26 21.95 5.81
C ALA A 113 -11.87 23.15 6.69
N ASN A 114 -11.00 24.04 6.19
CA ASN A 114 -10.58 25.24 6.90
C ASN A 114 -11.75 26.21 7.16
N VAL A 115 -12.64 26.39 6.18
CA VAL A 115 -13.85 27.23 6.34
C VAL A 115 -14.78 26.64 7.40
N LYS A 116 -15.02 25.32 7.37
CA LYS A 116 -15.84 24.63 8.38
C LYS A 116 -15.21 24.73 9.77
N GLN A 117 -13.89 24.56 9.88
CA GLN A 117 -13.16 24.72 11.13
C GLN A 117 -13.30 26.14 11.68
N ALA A 118 -13.05 27.18 10.87
CA ALA A 118 -13.17 28.57 11.29
C ALA A 118 -14.60 28.91 11.76
N ALA A 119 -15.63 28.37 11.10
CA ALA A 119 -17.02 28.54 11.51
C ALA A 119 -17.30 27.87 12.88
N ALA A 120 -16.81 26.66 13.10
CA ALA A 120 -16.95 25.94 14.37
C ALA A 120 -16.20 26.64 15.51
N GLU A 121 -14.97 27.10 15.27
CA GLU A 121 -14.18 27.86 16.25
C GLU A 121 -14.86 29.17 16.65
N LYS A 122 -15.47 29.87 15.68
CA LYS A 122 -16.26 31.07 15.95
C LYS A 122 -17.46 30.75 16.86
N GLN A 123 -18.22 29.70 16.55
CA GLN A 123 -19.36 29.27 17.36
C GLN A 123 -18.94 28.87 18.78
N LEU A 124 -17.81 28.17 18.91
CA LEU A 124 -17.26 27.79 20.21
C LEU A 124 -16.93 29.03 21.04
N LYS A 125 -16.30 30.04 20.44
CA LYS A 125 -15.98 31.30 21.12
C LYS A 125 -17.22 32.05 21.57
N GLU A 126 -18.27 32.08 20.74
CA GLU A 126 -19.56 32.68 21.10
C GLU A 126 -20.24 31.93 22.25
N ALA A 127 -20.22 30.60 22.23
CA ALA A 127 -20.76 29.77 23.30
C ALA A 127 -19.98 29.94 24.62
N GLN A 128 -18.64 30.01 24.55
CA GLN A 128 -17.81 30.26 25.72
C GLN A 128 -18.13 31.62 26.35
N GLY A 129 -18.30 32.67 25.54
CA GLY A 129 -18.72 33.99 26.05
C GLY A 129 -20.08 33.95 26.76
N LYS A 130 -21.04 33.14 26.28
CA LYS A 130 -22.32 32.94 26.98
C LYS A 130 -22.15 32.23 28.31
N ILE A 131 -21.28 31.21 28.37
CA ILE A 131 -20.95 30.50 29.61
C ILE A 131 -20.35 31.48 30.63
N ASP A 132 -19.41 32.32 30.22
CA ASP A 132 -18.75 33.27 31.12
C ASP A 132 -19.76 34.27 31.73
N VAL A 133 -20.70 34.77 30.93
CA VAL A 133 -21.79 35.64 31.41
C VAL A 133 -22.69 34.91 32.40
N LEU A 134 -23.15 33.70 32.06
CA LEU A 134 -24.00 32.90 32.95
C LEU A 134 -23.29 32.53 34.25
N GLN A 135 -21.99 32.23 34.19
CA GLN A 135 -21.17 31.93 35.37
C GLN A 135 -21.10 33.15 36.30
N ALA A 136 -20.95 34.36 35.73
CA ALA A 136 -20.97 35.62 36.49
C ALA A 136 -22.33 35.87 37.14
N GLU A 137 -23.43 35.68 36.41
CA GLU A 137 -24.80 35.80 36.93
C GLU A 137 -25.07 34.83 38.09
N VAL A 138 -24.71 33.55 37.92
CA VAL A 138 -24.84 32.53 38.98
C VAL A 138 -24.02 32.90 40.21
N THR A 139 -22.83 33.47 40.01
CA THR A 139 -21.97 33.92 41.12
C THR A 139 -22.60 35.08 41.88
N ALA A 140 -23.15 36.07 41.16
CA ALA A 140 -23.88 37.19 41.76
C ALA A 140 -25.14 36.73 42.52
N LEU A 141 -25.93 35.82 41.94
CA LEU A 141 -27.11 35.24 42.59
C LEU A 141 -26.76 34.46 43.85
N LYS A 142 -25.69 33.65 43.83
CA LYS A 142 -25.19 32.96 45.04
C LYS A 142 -24.80 33.94 46.14
N ALA A 143 -24.12 35.05 45.79
CA ALA A 143 -23.76 36.07 46.76
C ALA A 143 -25.00 36.70 47.42
N LEU A 144 -26.02 37.06 46.62
CA LEU A 144 -27.28 37.62 47.11
C LEU A 144 -28.02 36.67 48.06
N VAL A 145 -28.07 35.37 47.75
CA VAL A 145 -28.71 34.36 48.61
C VAL A 145 -27.97 34.24 49.94
N LEU A 146 -26.64 34.18 49.91
CA LEU A 146 -25.82 34.11 51.12
C LEU A 146 -25.98 35.36 52.00
N THR A 147 -26.10 36.55 51.41
CA THR A 147 -26.34 37.78 52.19
C THR A 147 -27.76 37.90 52.73
N SER A 148 -28.75 37.27 52.09
CA SER A 148 -30.18 37.36 52.46
C SER A 148 -30.59 36.36 53.54
N THR A 149 -29.74 35.37 53.86
CA THR A 149 -29.99 34.39 54.93
C THR A 149 -28.88 34.49 55.99
N PRO A 150 -29.10 35.22 57.10
CA PRO A 150 -28.12 35.27 58.16
C PRO A 150 -27.94 33.87 58.75
N SER A 151 -26.68 33.50 58.97
CA SER A 151 -26.23 32.20 59.46
C SER A 151 -26.64 31.97 60.94
N SER A 152 -27.92 31.75 61.20
CA SER A 152 -28.43 31.11 62.42
C SER A 152 -29.92 30.78 62.25
N PRO A 153 -30.33 29.50 62.15
CA PRO A 153 -31.75 29.16 62.20
C PRO A 153 -32.30 29.49 63.57
N ASN A 154 -33.41 30.23 63.61
CA ASN A 154 -34.11 30.59 64.84
C ASN A 154 -34.62 29.32 65.55
N ARG A 155 -33.93 28.87 66.61
CA ARG A 155 -34.26 27.67 67.39
C ARG A 155 -35.62 27.74 68.10
N GLN A 156 -36.27 28.90 68.16
CA GLN A 156 -37.50 29.10 68.92
C GLN A 156 -38.79 28.71 68.17
N LEU A 157 -38.72 28.45 66.85
CA LEU A 157 -39.89 28.11 66.03
C LEU A 157 -40.03 26.62 65.69
N HIS A 158 -39.12 25.77 66.18
CA HIS A 158 -39.13 24.33 65.92
C HIS A 158 -39.05 23.52 67.23
N PRO A 159 -40.20 23.16 67.84
CA PRO A 159 -40.26 22.30 69.03
C PRO A 159 -39.63 20.91 68.84
N GLN A 160 -39.43 20.47 67.60
CA GLN A 160 -38.93 19.14 67.25
C GLN A 160 -37.41 18.96 67.42
N LEU A 161 -36.67 20.02 67.78
CA LEU A 161 -35.23 19.96 68.06
C LEU A 161 -34.89 19.89 69.56
N GLN A 162 -35.90 19.73 70.43
CA GLN A 162 -35.71 19.52 71.87
C GLN A 162 -35.48 18.03 72.15
N SER A 163 -34.25 17.65 72.47
CA SER A 163 -33.90 16.30 72.93
C SER A 163 -34.31 16.10 74.39
N SER A 164 -35.25 15.19 74.67
CA SER A 164 -35.54 14.69 76.02
C SER A 164 -35.48 13.16 76.06
N GLY A 165 -34.69 12.64 77.00
CA GLY A 165 -34.31 11.23 77.07
C GLY A 165 -35.23 10.32 77.90
N THR A 166 -34.95 9.02 77.71
CA THR A 166 -34.92 7.95 78.73
C THR A 166 -36.23 7.23 79.15
N ARG A 167 -36.16 5.89 79.00
CA ARG A 167 -36.85 4.75 79.69
C ARG A 167 -38.22 4.25 79.18
N GLY A 168 -38.28 2.93 78.98
CA GLY A 168 -39.52 2.13 79.13
C GLY A 168 -39.60 0.92 78.21
N ALA A 169 -39.40 -0.29 78.75
CA ALA A 169 -39.43 -1.57 78.05
C ALA A 169 -40.73 -2.33 78.31
N TYR A 170 -41.44 -2.80 77.28
CA TYR A 170 -42.42 -3.90 77.41
C TYR A 170 -42.57 -4.67 76.09
N LYS A 171 -42.57 -6.00 76.21
CA LYS A 171 -42.76 -7.00 75.15
C LYS A 171 -44.25 -7.14 74.79
N HIS A 172 -44.58 -7.40 73.52
CA HIS A 172 -45.51 -8.48 73.16
C HIS A 172 -45.44 -8.88 71.66
N VAL A 173 -45.10 -10.17 71.49
CA VAL A 173 -45.43 -11.19 70.47
C VAL A 173 -46.41 -10.83 69.35
N GLY A 174 -46.05 -11.21 68.11
CA GLY A 174 -46.99 -11.41 67.00
C GLY A 174 -46.31 -11.45 65.63
N GLY A 175 -45.80 -12.61 65.21
CA GLY A 175 -45.19 -12.80 63.89
C GLY A 175 -46.21 -13.11 62.79
N HIS A 176 -45.92 -12.70 61.55
CA HIS A 176 -46.23 -13.44 60.31
C HIS A 176 -45.45 -12.84 59.11
N ILE A 177 -44.41 -13.58 58.70
CA ILE A 177 -44.01 -13.95 57.32
C ILE A 177 -44.37 -12.98 56.17
N ARG A 178 -43.34 -12.43 55.50
CA ARG A 178 -43.09 -12.61 54.06
C ARG A 178 -41.70 -12.10 53.61
N ASN A 179 -40.95 -13.04 53.06
CA ASN A 179 -39.81 -12.96 52.13
C ASN A 179 -39.42 -11.62 51.47
N LYS A 180 -38.12 -11.27 51.51
CA LYS A 180 -37.18 -11.26 50.35
C LYS A 180 -35.87 -10.51 50.65
N SER A 181 -34.78 -11.25 50.41
CA SER A 181 -33.43 -10.89 49.96
C SER A 181 -32.64 -9.72 50.57
N ALA A 182 -31.43 -10.12 51.00
CA ALA A 182 -30.30 -9.31 51.44
C ALA A 182 -29.64 -8.50 50.32
N SER A 183 -29.17 -7.29 50.68
CA SER A 183 -27.94 -6.58 50.27
C SER A 183 -28.12 -5.14 50.77
N GLY A 184 -27.36 -4.62 51.72
CA GLY A 184 -25.96 -4.23 51.56
C GLY A 184 -25.88 -2.75 51.94
N ALA A 185 -24.99 -2.41 52.87
CA ALA A 185 -24.94 -1.13 53.57
C ALA A 185 -24.66 0.08 52.67
N PHE A 186 -25.34 1.21 52.94
CA PHE A 186 -24.88 2.56 52.58
C PHE A 186 -24.27 3.23 53.83
N PRO A 187 -23.31 4.14 53.63
CA PRO A 187 -23.59 5.50 54.06
C PRO A 187 -23.44 6.52 52.92
N SER A 188 -24.33 7.51 52.98
CA SER A 188 -24.49 8.64 52.07
C SER A 188 -23.58 9.82 52.44
N SER A 189 -23.09 10.57 51.43
CA SER A 189 -22.68 12.00 51.43
C SER A 189 -21.79 12.23 50.20
N LEU A 190 -21.89 13.23 49.32
CA LEU A 190 -22.75 14.39 49.11
C LEU A 190 -22.42 14.90 47.68
N GLY A 191 -23.43 15.19 46.85
CA GLY A 191 -23.25 15.58 45.45
C GLY A 191 -23.15 17.09 45.21
N LYS A 192 -22.57 17.45 44.04
CA LYS A 192 -22.77 18.70 43.27
C LYS A 192 -22.44 18.44 41.78
N PRO A 193 -22.93 19.26 40.82
CA PRO A 193 -23.66 18.76 39.65
C PRO A 193 -22.91 18.93 38.32
N GLU A 194 -23.26 18.08 37.36
CA GLU A 194 -22.85 18.12 35.95
C GLU A 194 -23.48 19.27 35.14
N PRO A 195 -22.79 19.74 34.08
CA PRO A 195 -23.42 20.15 32.84
C PRO A 195 -23.42 19.00 31.82
N SER A 196 -24.59 18.77 31.22
CA SER A 196 -24.90 17.75 30.21
C SER A 196 -23.98 17.79 28.99
N SER A 197 -23.20 16.73 28.80
CA SER A 197 -22.28 16.51 27.69
C SER A 197 -23.02 16.09 26.41
N VAL A 198 -22.91 16.93 25.38
CA VAL A 198 -23.05 16.49 23.98
C VAL A 198 -21.88 15.55 23.70
N SER A 199 -22.19 14.32 23.31
CA SER A 199 -21.22 13.27 22.99
C SER A 199 -20.37 13.67 21.79
N VAL A 200 -19.30 14.42 22.03
CA VAL A 200 -18.11 14.44 21.18
C VAL A 200 -17.34 13.17 21.56
N GLN A 201 -17.40 12.17 20.69
CA GLN A 201 -16.51 11.02 20.80
C GLN A 201 -15.07 11.55 20.95
N PRO A 202 -14.35 11.22 22.03
CA PRO A 202 -12.96 11.59 22.11
C PRO A 202 -12.26 10.88 20.95
N VAL A 203 -11.59 11.65 20.09
CA VAL A 203 -10.60 11.08 19.17
C VAL A 203 -9.63 10.34 20.06
N ALA A 204 -9.74 9.00 20.09
CA ALA A 204 -8.86 8.17 20.85
C ALA A 204 -7.45 8.47 20.36
N LYS A 205 -6.65 9.18 21.17
CA LYS A 205 -5.22 9.27 20.92
C LYS A 205 -4.71 7.84 21.08
N GLU A 206 -4.32 7.23 19.97
CA GLU A 206 -3.70 5.91 19.99
C GLU A 206 -2.29 6.08 20.54
N ASP A 207 -2.17 5.88 21.85
CA ASP A 207 -0.87 5.79 22.51
C ASP A 207 -0.16 4.52 22.00
N ARG A 208 1.11 4.68 21.62
CA ARG A 208 1.94 3.62 21.06
C ARG A 208 3.22 3.51 21.86
N GLU A 209 3.49 2.30 22.32
CA GLU A 209 4.70 1.94 23.08
C GLU A 209 5.53 0.94 22.28
N MET A 210 6.85 1.14 22.26
CA MET A 210 7.76 0.29 21.54
C MET A 210 8.08 -0.98 22.34
N ASP A 211 7.74 -2.14 21.79
CA ASP A 211 8.16 -3.42 22.37
C ASP A 211 9.67 -3.60 22.20
N SER A 212 10.39 -3.67 23.32
CA SER A 212 11.86 -3.77 23.33
C SER A 212 12.39 -5.05 22.69
N VAL A 213 11.66 -6.17 22.75
CA VAL A 213 12.08 -7.46 22.17
C VAL A 213 11.97 -7.41 20.65
N LEU A 214 10.82 -6.93 20.14
CA LEU A 214 10.60 -6.78 18.70
C LEU A 214 11.55 -5.73 18.10
N TYR A 215 11.80 -4.64 18.84
CA TYR A 215 12.71 -3.60 18.38
C TYR A 215 14.16 -4.10 18.30
N ALA A 216 14.64 -4.81 19.33
CA ALA A 216 15.97 -5.42 19.30
C ALA A 216 16.10 -6.45 18.17
N GLU A 217 15.10 -7.31 17.97
CA GLU A 217 15.06 -8.29 16.87
C GLU A 217 15.12 -7.60 15.50
N PHE A 218 14.38 -6.50 15.32
CA PHE A 218 14.42 -5.69 14.12
C PHE A 218 15.78 -5.04 13.89
N LEU A 219 16.40 -4.44 14.92
CA LEU A 219 17.72 -3.82 14.80
C LEU A 219 18.77 -4.84 14.37
N MET A 220 18.79 -6.03 14.99
CA MET A 220 19.70 -7.13 14.63
C MET A 220 19.50 -7.57 13.17
N TRP A 221 18.25 -7.68 12.70
CA TRP A 221 17.98 -7.99 11.30
C TRP A 221 18.40 -6.85 10.36
N LYS A 222 18.22 -5.59 10.77
CA LYS A 222 18.50 -4.41 9.96
C LYS A 222 20.01 -4.20 9.71
N GLU A 223 20.88 -4.73 10.58
CA GLU A 223 22.33 -4.72 10.37
C GLU A 223 22.73 -5.54 9.14
N ASN A 224 22.05 -6.64 8.87
CA ASN A 224 22.27 -7.48 7.70
C ASN A 224 20.94 -7.96 7.10
N PRO A 225 20.22 -7.06 6.39
CA PRO A 225 18.86 -7.34 5.93
C PRO A 225 18.83 -8.52 4.95
N SER A 226 17.98 -9.49 5.23
CA SER A 226 17.75 -10.64 4.34
C SER A 226 16.26 -10.96 4.22
N LEU A 227 15.90 -11.60 3.10
CA LEU A 227 14.57 -12.17 2.88
C LEU A 227 14.49 -13.65 3.30
N GLU A 228 15.53 -14.16 3.97
CA GLU A 228 15.56 -15.55 4.38
C GLU A 228 14.55 -15.82 5.49
N ARG A 229 13.68 -16.80 5.23
CA ARG A 229 12.64 -17.24 6.17
C ARG A 229 13.21 -17.76 7.50
N SER A 230 14.45 -18.24 7.50
CA SER A 230 15.18 -18.75 8.68
C SER A 230 15.59 -17.66 9.66
N SER A 231 15.66 -16.39 9.24
CA SER A 231 15.99 -15.28 10.14
C SER A 231 14.97 -15.16 11.27
N ALA A 232 15.41 -14.81 12.48
CA ALA A 232 14.51 -14.70 13.64
C ALA A 232 13.34 -13.74 13.39
N PHE A 233 13.65 -12.57 12.83
CA PHE A 233 12.69 -11.54 12.45
C PHE A 233 11.62 -12.05 11.47
N LEU A 234 12.00 -12.60 10.31
CA LEU A 234 11.01 -13.08 9.35
C LEU A 234 10.31 -14.33 9.83
N SER A 235 11.00 -15.28 10.47
CA SER A 235 10.39 -16.51 11.00
C SER A 235 9.21 -16.22 11.93
N ARG A 236 9.36 -15.23 12.82
CA ARG A 236 8.28 -14.73 13.68
C ARG A 236 7.10 -14.20 12.86
N ILE A 237 7.37 -13.26 11.95
CA ILE A 237 6.33 -12.61 11.14
C ILE A 237 5.62 -13.63 10.24
N TYR A 238 6.33 -14.64 9.75
CA TYR A 238 5.73 -15.74 9.00
C TYR A 238 4.76 -16.57 9.83
N ARG A 239 5.15 -16.91 11.06
CA ARG A 239 4.32 -17.70 11.97
C ARG A 239 3.09 -16.92 12.44
N GLU A 240 3.27 -15.65 12.77
CA GLU A 240 2.24 -14.84 13.43
C GLU A 240 1.32 -14.14 12.43
N ASP A 241 1.84 -13.72 11.27
CA ASP A 241 1.15 -12.81 10.35
C ASP A 241 1.00 -13.36 8.94
N ILE A 242 2.11 -13.61 8.21
CA ILE A 242 2.06 -13.97 6.78
C ILE A 242 1.37 -15.31 6.55
N GLY A 243 1.75 -16.36 7.31
CA GLY A 243 1.16 -17.69 7.20
C GLY A 243 -0.36 -17.66 7.41
N PRO A 244 -0.84 -17.13 8.54
CA PRO A 244 -2.26 -16.92 8.76
C PRO A 244 -2.94 -16.04 7.70
N CYS A 245 -2.28 -14.99 7.18
CA CYS A 245 -2.81 -14.16 6.10
C CYS A 245 -2.98 -14.89 4.77
N LEU A 246 -2.10 -15.83 4.43
CA LEU A 246 -2.14 -16.52 3.13
C LEU A 246 -2.70 -17.94 3.20
N SER A 247 -3.19 -18.38 4.36
CA SER A 247 -3.89 -19.64 4.51
C SER A 247 -5.35 -19.52 4.03
N PHE A 248 -5.65 -20.04 2.85
CA PHE A 248 -7.01 -20.10 2.31
C PHE A 248 -7.53 -21.54 2.21
N THR A 249 -8.84 -21.68 2.00
CA THR A 249 -9.52 -22.99 1.89
C THR A 249 -8.88 -23.89 0.83
N ARG A 250 -8.45 -23.34 -0.30
CA ARG A 250 -7.68 -24.07 -1.31
C ARG A 250 -6.18 -23.99 -1.00
N SER A 251 -5.65 -25.02 -0.33
CA SER A 251 -4.27 -25.07 0.16
C SER A 251 -3.22 -25.01 -0.95
N GLU A 252 -3.40 -25.75 -2.05
CA GLU A 252 -2.45 -25.74 -3.18
C GLU A 252 -2.31 -24.34 -3.79
N LEU A 253 -3.44 -23.68 -4.06
CA LEU A 253 -3.45 -22.31 -4.57
C LEU A 253 -2.89 -21.32 -3.54
N SER A 254 -3.10 -21.55 -2.25
CA SER A 254 -2.51 -20.74 -1.17
C SER A 254 -0.98 -20.79 -1.19
N GLN A 255 -0.39 -21.99 -1.38
CA GLN A 255 1.06 -22.16 -1.50
C GLN A 255 1.62 -21.48 -2.75
N LEU A 256 0.90 -21.57 -3.88
CA LEU A 256 1.27 -20.86 -5.10
C LEU A 256 1.22 -19.34 -4.92
N VAL A 257 0.19 -18.80 -4.28
CA VAL A 257 0.09 -17.37 -3.95
C VAL A 257 1.25 -16.96 -3.07
N GLN A 258 1.54 -17.69 -2.00
CA GLN A 258 2.65 -17.36 -1.11
C GLN A 258 3.99 -17.34 -1.86
N SER A 259 4.26 -18.36 -2.68
CA SER A 259 5.47 -18.43 -3.49
C SER A 259 5.57 -17.27 -4.48
N ALA A 260 4.44 -16.87 -5.09
CA ALA A 260 4.42 -15.73 -6.01
C ALA A 260 4.63 -14.38 -5.29
N VAL A 261 4.13 -14.23 -4.06
CA VAL A 261 4.38 -13.02 -3.24
C VAL A 261 5.85 -12.94 -2.84
N GLU A 262 6.45 -14.05 -2.39
CA GLU A 262 7.87 -14.14 -2.00
C GLU A 262 8.80 -13.85 -3.19
N ASN A 263 8.47 -14.35 -4.38
CA ASN A 263 9.22 -14.12 -5.62
C ASN A 263 8.88 -12.83 -6.36
N ASN A 264 7.99 -12.00 -5.80
CA ASN A 264 7.52 -10.75 -6.42
C ASN A 264 6.94 -10.94 -7.85
N SER A 265 6.24 -12.04 -8.07
CA SER A 265 5.67 -12.43 -9.37
C SER A 265 4.14 -12.48 -9.35
N LEU A 266 3.50 -11.88 -8.35
CA LEU A 266 2.04 -11.79 -8.24
C LEU A 266 1.58 -10.43 -8.75
N THR A 267 0.56 -10.42 -9.61
CA THR A 267 -0.12 -9.19 -10.01
C THR A 267 -1.60 -9.24 -9.63
N VAL A 268 -2.16 -8.08 -9.26
CA VAL A 268 -3.58 -7.90 -8.95
C VAL A 268 -4.18 -6.92 -9.95
N GLU A 269 -5.22 -7.34 -10.66
CA GLU A 269 -5.87 -6.54 -11.68
C GLU A 269 -7.35 -6.30 -11.33
N PRO A 270 -7.88 -5.08 -11.51
CA PRO A 270 -9.32 -4.86 -11.48
C PRO A 270 -9.99 -5.53 -12.69
N VAL A 271 -11.23 -5.97 -12.51
CA VAL A 271 -12.04 -6.56 -13.58
C VAL A 271 -13.10 -5.55 -14.00
N ALA A 272 -13.04 -5.11 -15.26
CA ALA A 272 -14.06 -4.24 -15.83
C ALA A 272 -15.43 -4.94 -15.83
N MET A 273 -16.47 -4.24 -15.37
CA MET A 273 -17.85 -4.73 -15.40
C MET A 273 -18.44 -4.56 -16.81
N SER A 274 -17.87 -5.24 -17.81
CA SER A 274 -18.46 -5.32 -19.15
C SER A 274 -18.44 -6.77 -19.66
N ALA A 275 -19.64 -7.34 -19.71
CA ALA A 275 -20.18 -8.43 -20.51
C ALA A 275 -19.29 -9.63 -20.97
N LEU A 276 -19.84 -10.81 -20.65
CA LEU A 276 -19.64 -12.17 -21.19
C LEU A 276 -18.44 -13.00 -20.68
N PRO A 277 -18.71 -14.11 -19.95
CA PRO A 277 -17.69 -15.09 -19.63
C PRO A 277 -17.41 -15.95 -20.87
N MET A 278 -16.24 -15.77 -21.49
CA MET A 278 -15.69 -16.75 -22.43
C MET A 278 -15.29 -17.99 -21.62
N VAL A 279 -16.19 -18.97 -21.54
CA VAL A 279 -15.97 -20.21 -20.79
C VAL A 279 -14.94 -21.07 -21.53
N LYS A 280 -13.69 -21.05 -21.07
CA LYS A 280 -12.76 -22.19 -21.26
C LYS A 280 -12.97 -23.16 -20.09
N ALA A 281 -12.84 -24.46 -20.37
CA ALA A 281 -13.14 -25.58 -19.46
C ALA A 281 -12.39 -25.59 -18.11
N SER A 282 -11.44 -24.68 -17.87
CA SER A 282 -10.72 -24.49 -16.60
C SER A 282 -11.45 -23.61 -15.55
N ALA A 283 -12.69 -23.19 -15.82
CA ALA A 283 -13.44 -22.21 -15.03
C ALA A 283 -13.78 -22.62 -13.58
N ILE A 284 -13.66 -23.89 -13.20
CA ILE A 284 -14.01 -24.36 -11.84
C ILE A 284 -12.91 -24.02 -10.82
N GLU A 285 -11.65 -24.06 -11.24
CA GLU A 285 -10.49 -23.78 -10.38
C GLU A 285 -10.16 -22.29 -10.32
N CYS A 286 -10.34 -21.55 -11.42
CA CYS A 286 -10.04 -20.12 -11.51
C CYS A 286 -11.04 -19.20 -10.79
N GLY A 287 -12.14 -19.75 -10.26
CA GLY A 287 -13.23 -18.96 -9.69
C GLY A 287 -13.98 -18.15 -10.75
N GLY A 288 -14.77 -17.18 -10.30
CA GLY A 288 -15.49 -16.31 -11.22
C GLY A 288 -15.95 -15.01 -10.55
N PRO A 289 -16.63 -14.12 -11.30
CA PRO A 289 -17.06 -12.81 -10.80
C PRO A 289 -17.92 -12.88 -9.52
N LYS A 290 -18.57 -14.02 -9.25
CA LYS A 290 -19.40 -14.24 -8.05
C LYS A 290 -18.84 -15.27 -7.06
N LYS A 291 -17.65 -15.82 -7.31
CA LYS A 291 -17.05 -16.87 -6.46
C LYS A 291 -15.53 -16.71 -6.37
N CYS A 292 -15.04 -16.58 -5.15
CA CYS A 292 -13.61 -16.46 -4.90
C CYS A 292 -12.88 -17.79 -5.13
N ALA A 293 -11.80 -17.76 -5.91
CA ALA A 293 -10.96 -18.91 -6.18
C ALA A 293 -10.17 -19.40 -4.95
N LEU A 294 -9.84 -18.51 -4.01
CA LEU A 294 -9.03 -18.87 -2.84
C LEU A 294 -9.88 -19.43 -1.70
N SER A 295 -10.92 -18.70 -1.28
CA SER A 295 -11.78 -19.09 -0.17
C SER A 295 -12.93 -20.02 -0.57
N GLY A 296 -13.29 -20.06 -1.86
CA GLY A 296 -14.47 -20.77 -2.35
C GLY A 296 -15.80 -20.08 -2.06
N MET A 297 -15.80 -18.94 -1.34
CA MET A 297 -17.02 -18.24 -0.94
C MET A 297 -17.68 -17.49 -2.11
N SER A 298 -19.01 -17.48 -2.11
CA SER A 298 -19.82 -16.71 -3.04
C SER A 298 -19.84 -15.24 -2.64
N ARG A 299 -19.01 -14.42 -3.31
CA ARG A 299 -18.87 -12.97 -3.12
C ARG A 299 -18.57 -12.31 -4.46
N LEU A 300 -18.96 -11.05 -4.61
CA LEU A 300 -18.62 -10.27 -5.79
C LEU A 300 -17.10 -10.03 -5.84
N CYS A 301 -16.44 -10.57 -6.85
CA CYS A 301 -15.00 -10.48 -7.07
C CYS A 301 -14.74 -9.44 -8.16
N ARG A 302 -14.43 -8.21 -7.75
CA ARG A 302 -14.05 -7.11 -8.66
C ARG A 302 -12.57 -7.16 -9.08
N HIS A 303 -11.80 -8.10 -8.56
CA HIS A 303 -10.37 -8.24 -8.81
C HIS A 303 -10.01 -9.68 -9.16
N ARG A 304 -8.93 -9.83 -9.94
CA ARG A 304 -8.31 -11.11 -10.27
C ARG A 304 -6.81 -11.04 -10.05
N ILE A 305 -6.19 -12.18 -9.75
CA ILE A 305 -4.75 -12.30 -9.59
C ILE A 305 -4.14 -13.18 -10.68
N LYS A 306 -2.91 -12.85 -11.07
CA LYS A 306 -2.07 -13.68 -11.94
C LYS A 306 -0.83 -14.10 -11.15
N LEU A 307 -0.45 -15.36 -11.27
CA LEU A 307 0.67 -15.97 -10.54
C LEU A 307 1.80 -16.30 -11.52
N GLY A 308 2.80 -15.42 -11.59
CA GLY A 308 3.90 -15.49 -12.56
C GLY A 308 3.42 -15.37 -14.00
N ASP A 309 4.11 -16.03 -14.93
CA ASP A 309 3.80 -15.98 -16.36
C ASP A 309 2.80 -17.05 -16.81
N LYS A 310 2.34 -17.89 -15.89
CA LYS A 310 1.26 -18.84 -16.15
C LYS A 310 0.01 -18.02 -16.42
N GLY A 311 -0.44 -17.95 -17.68
CA GLY A 311 -1.53 -17.08 -18.16
C GLY A 311 -2.93 -17.33 -17.58
N SER A 312 -3.03 -17.98 -16.41
CA SER A 312 -4.26 -18.23 -15.68
C SER A 312 -4.55 -17.10 -14.70
N TYR A 313 -5.79 -16.62 -14.72
CA TYR A 313 -6.28 -15.60 -13.78
C TYR A 313 -7.21 -16.23 -12.75
N TYR A 314 -7.08 -15.82 -11.49
CA TYR A 314 -7.91 -16.30 -10.38
C TYR A 314 -8.73 -15.15 -9.79
N TYR A 315 -10.05 -15.28 -9.79
CA TYR A 315 -10.93 -14.26 -9.19
C TYR A 315 -10.84 -14.28 -7.67
N ILE A 316 -10.72 -13.13 -7.04
CA ILE A 316 -10.55 -13.02 -5.59
C ILE A 316 -11.57 -12.09 -4.93
N SER A 317 -12.05 -12.47 -3.74
CA SER A 317 -12.94 -11.64 -2.95
C SER A 317 -12.21 -10.43 -2.38
N PRO A 318 -12.93 -9.35 -1.99
CA PRO A 318 -12.32 -8.20 -1.32
C PRO A 318 -11.51 -8.57 -0.07
N SER A 319 -12.02 -9.50 0.76
CA SER A 319 -11.30 -10.04 1.92
C SER A 319 -9.98 -10.72 1.54
N SER A 320 -10.00 -11.56 0.49
CA SER A 320 -8.78 -12.26 0.04
C SER A 320 -7.78 -11.28 -0.56
N ARG A 321 -8.25 -10.26 -1.30
CA ARG A 321 -7.42 -9.15 -1.79
C ARG A 321 -6.75 -8.42 -0.64
N ALA A 322 -7.49 -8.00 0.37
CA ALA A 322 -6.93 -7.28 1.51
C ALA A 322 -5.81 -8.08 2.22
N ARG A 323 -6.03 -9.39 2.43
CA ARG A 323 -5.02 -10.29 3.00
C ARG A 323 -3.76 -10.38 2.14
N ILE A 324 -3.90 -10.57 0.82
CA ILE A 324 -2.76 -10.64 -0.10
C ILE A 324 -2.03 -9.30 -0.16
N THR A 325 -2.75 -8.20 -0.34
CA THR A 325 -2.17 -6.85 -0.45
C THR A 325 -1.41 -6.47 0.82
N ALA A 326 -1.94 -6.75 2.02
CA ALA A 326 -1.24 -6.48 3.27
C ALA A 326 0.13 -7.20 3.33
N VAL A 327 0.18 -8.45 2.90
CA VAL A 327 1.43 -9.22 2.83
C VAL A 327 2.36 -8.68 1.74
N CYS A 328 1.84 -8.35 0.56
CA CYS A 328 2.63 -7.72 -0.51
C CYS A 328 3.26 -6.40 -0.06
N ASN A 329 2.49 -5.54 0.62
CA ASN A 329 2.97 -4.27 1.16
C ASN A 329 4.12 -4.48 2.14
N PHE A 330 3.99 -5.46 3.04
CA PHE A 330 5.06 -5.87 3.94
C PHE A 330 6.34 -6.25 3.17
N PHE A 331 6.26 -7.21 2.25
CA PHE A 331 7.44 -7.64 1.48
C PHE A 331 8.06 -6.53 0.64
N THR A 332 7.24 -5.67 0.03
CA THR A 332 7.73 -4.51 -0.72
C THR A 332 8.57 -3.60 0.16
N TYR A 333 8.08 -3.29 1.37
CA TYR A 333 8.81 -2.45 2.31
C TYR A 333 10.12 -3.12 2.79
N ILE A 334 10.06 -4.41 3.13
CA ILE A 334 11.25 -5.18 3.54
C ILE A 334 12.30 -5.21 2.41
N ARG A 335 11.89 -5.38 1.16
CA ARG A 335 12.78 -5.32 -0.02
C ARG A 335 13.42 -3.94 -0.16
N TYR A 336 12.67 -2.86 0.05
CA TYR A 336 13.22 -1.51 0.01
C TYR A 336 14.26 -1.27 1.10
N ILE A 337 14.06 -1.79 2.32
CA ILE A 337 15.07 -1.75 3.37
C ILE A 337 16.31 -2.55 2.94
N GLN A 338 16.12 -3.77 2.44
CA GLN A 338 17.23 -4.63 2.00
C GLN A 338 18.07 -3.99 0.89
N GLN A 339 17.43 -3.30 -0.05
CA GLN A 339 18.08 -2.62 -1.16
C GLN A 339 18.69 -1.26 -0.76
N GLY A 340 18.50 -0.81 0.49
CA GLY A 340 19.00 0.48 0.96
C GLY A 340 18.24 1.69 0.40
N LEU A 341 17.01 1.50 -0.09
CA LEU A 341 16.18 2.57 -0.65
C LEU A 341 15.49 3.43 0.43
N VAL A 342 15.39 2.92 1.66
CA VAL A 342 14.74 3.61 2.78
C VAL A 342 15.74 4.47 3.54
N ARG A 343 15.50 5.79 3.58
CA ARG A 343 16.39 6.78 4.23
C ARG A 343 15.93 7.24 5.62
N HIS A 344 14.95 6.56 6.20
CA HIS A 344 14.42 6.86 7.53
C HIS A 344 15.36 6.41 8.65
N ASP A 345 15.14 6.91 9.87
CA ASP A 345 15.82 6.38 11.06
C ASP A 345 15.26 5.01 11.48
N ALA A 346 15.98 4.30 12.36
CA ALA A 346 15.61 2.94 12.76
C ALA A 346 14.26 2.85 13.47
N GLU A 347 13.88 3.89 14.23
CA GLU A 347 12.61 3.94 14.93
C GLU A 347 11.44 4.12 13.95
N GLN A 348 11.57 5.04 12.99
CA GLN A 348 10.59 5.25 11.93
C GLN A 348 10.40 3.98 11.08
N MET A 349 11.50 3.32 10.71
CA MET A 349 11.42 2.05 9.98
C MET A 349 10.73 0.96 10.79
N PHE A 350 11.03 0.85 12.07
CA PHE A 350 10.36 -0.11 12.96
C PHE A 350 8.86 0.15 13.06
N TRP A 351 8.45 1.41 13.25
CA TRP A 351 7.03 1.75 13.34
C TRP A 351 6.28 1.47 12.03
N GLU A 352 6.93 1.65 10.89
CA GLU A 352 6.35 1.26 9.60
C GLU A 352 6.20 -0.26 9.47
N VAL A 353 7.19 -1.04 9.92
CA VAL A 353 7.07 -2.50 10.04
C VAL A 353 5.89 -2.87 10.96
N MET A 354 5.75 -2.24 12.13
CA MET A 354 4.64 -2.51 13.05
C MET A 354 3.29 -2.14 12.44
N ARG A 355 3.22 -1.05 11.66
CA ARG A 355 2.03 -0.64 10.92
C ARG A 355 1.62 -1.71 9.90
N LEU A 356 2.58 -2.23 9.12
CA LEU A 356 2.35 -3.28 8.13
C LEU A 356 1.95 -4.62 8.78
N ARG A 357 2.57 -4.98 9.92
CA ARG A 357 2.16 -6.14 10.72
C ARG A 357 0.74 -6.00 11.28
N ARG A 358 0.36 -4.79 11.70
CA ARG A 358 -1.02 -4.48 12.12
C ARG A 358 -2.00 -4.68 10.98
N GLU A 359 -1.71 -4.19 9.77
CA GLU A 359 -2.56 -4.41 8.59
C GLU A 359 -2.77 -5.91 8.32
N MET A 360 -1.70 -6.71 8.37
CA MET A 360 -1.79 -8.16 8.24
C MET A 360 -2.63 -8.77 9.38
N THR A 361 -2.46 -8.31 10.62
CA THR A 361 -3.21 -8.81 11.78
C THR A 361 -4.70 -8.49 11.69
N VAL A 362 -5.06 -7.33 11.20
CA VAL A 362 -6.46 -6.94 10.97
C VAL A 362 -7.05 -7.77 9.81
N ALA A 363 -6.29 -7.92 8.72
CA ALA A 363 -6.72 -8.67 7.54
C ALA A 363 -6.90 -10.18 7.79
N LYS A 364 -6.02 -10.84 8.55
CA LYS A 364 -6.14 -12.28 8.88
C LYS A 364 -7.40 -12.59 9.70
N LEU A 365 -7.88 -11.63 10.48
CA LEU A 365 -9.13 -11.73 11.24
C LEU A 365 -10.37 -11.44 10.39
N GLY A 366 -10.20 -11.07 9.12
CA GLY A 366 -11.30 -10.84 8.18
C GLY A 366 -11.79 -9.39 8.14
N PHE A 367 -11.13 -8.45 8.82
CA PHE A 367 -11.44 -7.03 8.73
C PHE A 367 -10.70 -6.43 7.53
N TYR A 368 -11.44 -5.75 6.65
CA TYR A 368 -10.89 -5.08 5.48
C TYR A 368 -11.74 -3.86 5.13
N LEU A 369 -11.11 -2.87 4.52
CA LEU A 369 -11.81 -1.71 3.98
C LEU A 369 -12.44 -2.09 2.64
N THR A 370 -13.70 -1.71 2.46
CA THR A 370 -14.37 -1.75 1.16
C THR A 370 -14.14 -0.42 0.46
N ASP A 371 -13.76 -0.47 -0.83
CA ASP A 371 -13.66 0.72 -1.71
C ASP A 371 -15.07 1.32 -2.03
N GLU A 372 -16.03 1.21 -1.10
CA GLU A 372 -17.33 1.88 -1.17
C GLU A 372 -17.31 3.04 -0.17
N GLY A 373 -16.75 4.16 -0.65
CA GLY A 373 -16.71 5.45 0.01
C GLY A 373 -16.56 6.54 -1.05
#